data_AF-N2BKT1-F1
#
_entry.id   AF-N2BKT1-F1
#
_cell.length_a   1.000
_cell.length_b   1.000
_cell.length_c   1.000
_cell.angle_alpha   90.00
_cell.angle_beta   90.00
_cell.angle_gamma   90.00
#
_symmetry.space_group_name_H-M   'P 1'
#
loop_
_entity.id
_entity.type
_entity.pdbx_description
1 polymer ?
#
loop_
_entity_poly.entity_id
_entity_poly.type
_entity_poly.pdbx_seq_one_letter_code
_entity_poly.pdbx_strand_id
1 'polypeptide(L)'
;FYYTPYSYYLEPSFHKFRNICKLDPEIYQANGGKIDEEYYNKVLKYFDTSLDTMSDVKTLRISDDKKHFSYMFEKWIGDRISFDFIIWFKDQKATKDNIKKVSVYVWWDQVRPLPAGNEGTGIFLGSVPENCDYFK
;
A
#
# COMPACT_ATOMS: atom_id res chain seq x y z
N PHE A 1 -9.45 -28.84 24.34
CA PHE A 1 -8.83 -27.54 23.99
C PHE A 1 -9.85 -26.71 23.24
N TYR A 2 -10.30 -25.59 23.80
CA TYR A 2 -11.13 -24.64 23.07
C TYR A 2 -10.24 -23.90 22.06
N TYR A 3 -10.47 -24.13 20.78
CA TYR A 3 -9.90 -23.30 19.72
C TYR A 3 -10.61 -21.94 19.79
N THR A 4 -10.05 -21.01 20.56
CA THR A 4 -10.44 -19.60 20.42
C THR A 4 -10.01 -19.17 19.02
N PRO A 5 -10.92 -18.80 18.12
CA PRO A 5 -10.53 -18.30 16.81
C PRO A 5 -9.67 -17.07 17.05
N TYR A 6 -8.40 -17.16 16.66
CA TYR A 6 -7.44 -16.09 16.86
C TYR A 6 -7.92 -14.87 16.09
N SER A 7 -8.18 -13.77 16.81
CA SER A 7 -8.72 -12.55 16.25
C SER A 7 -7.58 -11.69 15.71
N TYR A 8 -7.36 -11.74 14.39
CA TYR A 8 -6.34 -10.93 13.71
C TYR A 8 -6.51 -9.42 13.96
N TYR A 9 -7.71 -8.99 14.35
CA TYR A 9 -8.01 -7.60 14.75
C TYR A 9 -7.16 -7.09 15.91
N LEU A 10 -6.53 -7.97 16.69
CA LEU A 10 -5.65 -7.61 17.80
C LEU A 10 -4.18 -7.47 17.36
N GLU A 11 -3.86 -7.75 16.10
CA GLU A 11 -2.49 -7.68 15.61
C GLU A 11 -2.04 -6.24 15.34
N PRO A 12 -0.87 -5.82 15.85
CA PRO A 12 -0.33 -4.48 15.55
C PRO A 12 -0.13 -4.24 14.04
N SER A 13 0.28 -5.27 13.29
CA SER A 13 0.43 -5.19 11.83
C SER A 13 -0.91 -4.98 11.14
N PHE A 14 -1.99 -5.65 11.58
CA PHE A 14 -3.35 -5.44 11.07
C PHE A 14 -3.85 -4.01 11.34
N HIS A 15 -3.64 -3.48 12.56
CA HIS A 15 -3.98 -2.09 12.86
C HIS A 15 -3.22 -1.09 11.98
N LYS A 16 -1.93 -1.35 11.73
CA LYS A 16 -1.12 -0.53 10.83
C LYS A 16 -1.64 -0.60 9.39
N PHE A 17 -1.90 -1.81 8.89
CA PHE A 17 -2.52 -2.05 7.59
C PHE A 17 -3.84 -1.28 7.44
N ARG A 18 -4.77 -1.44 8.38
CA ARG A 18 -6.05 -0.72 8.41
C ARG A 18 -5.87 0.80 8.36
N ASN A 19 -4.88 1.33 9.06
CA ASN A 19 -4.60 2.77 9.03
C ASN A 19 -4.03 3.23 7.69
N ILE A 20 -3.19 2.43 7.03
CA ILE A 20 -2.70 2.73 5.68
C ILE A 20 -3.85 2.68 4.68
N CYS A 21 -4.78 1.73 4.80
CA CYS A 21 -5.94 1.63 3.90
C CYS A 21 -6.88 2.83 3.94
N LYS A 22 -6.83 3.66 4.99
CA LYS A 22 -7.54 4.96 4.99
C LYS A 22 -7.01 5.93 3.93
N LEU A 23 -5.82 5.67 3.37
CA LEU A 23 -5.20 6.45 2.30
C LEU A 23 -5.56 5.91 0.91
N ASP A 24 -6.26 4.78 0.80
CA ASP A 24 -6.87 4.38 -0.47
C ASP A 24 -7.74 5.54 -0.99
N PRO A 25 -7.63 5.95 -2.26
CA PRO A 25 -8.34 7.12 -2.77
C PRO A 25 -9.85 7.10 -2.53
N GLU A 26 -10.50 5.95 -2.75
CA GLU A 26 -11.95 5.82 -2.59
C GLU A 26 -12.33 5.93 -1.11
N ILE A 27 -11.62 5.23 -0.23
CA ILE A 27 -11.84 5.29 1.21
C ILE A 27 -11.55 6.69 1.75
N TYR A 28 -10.47 7.32 1.32
CA TYR A 28 -10.06 8.66 1.75
C TYR A 28 -11.12 9.69 1.39
N GLN A 29 -11.62 9.65 0.16
CA GLN A 29 -12.69 10.52 -0.32
C GLN A 29 -14.03 10.25 0.40
N ALA A 30 -14.38 8.98 0.62
CA ALA A 30 -15.58 8.61 1.38
C ALA A 30 -15.56 9.17 2.82
N ASN A 31 -14.37 9.31 3.41
CA ASN A 31 -14.16 9.94 4.71
C ASN A 31 -14.08 11.48 4.66
N GLY A 32 -14.40 12.11 3.52
CA GLY A 32 -14.41 13.56 3.33
C GLY A 32 -13.05 14.17 2.94
N GLY A 33 -12.05 13.34 2.65
CA GLY A 33 -10.74 13.78 2.19
C GLY A 33 -10.74 14.30 0.74
N LYS A 34 -9.77 15.14 0.41
CA LYS A 34 -9.54 15.65 -0.95
C LYS A 34 -8.25 15.11 -1.52
N ILE A 35 -8.29 14.68 -2.79
CA ILE A 35 -7.09 14.22 -3.50
C ILE A 35 -6.36 15.46 -4.05
N ASP A 36 -5.52 16.03 -3.20
CA ASP A 36 -4.73 17.23 -3.46
C ASP A 36 -3.27 17.05 -3.01
N GLU A 37 -2.50 18.14 -3.00
CA GLU A 37 -1.08 18.15 -2.63
C GLU A 37 -0.84 17.62 -1.21
N GLU A 38 -1.75 17.86 -0.25
CA GLU A 38 -1.62 17.30 1.10
C GLU A 38 -1.76 15.77 1.05
N TYR A 39 -2.75 15.26 0.33
CA TYR A 39 -2.93 13.83 0.16
C TYR A 39 -1.70 13.17 -0.46
N TYR A 40 -1.16 13.73 -1.56
CA TYR A 40 0.02 13.16 -2.22
C TYR A 40 1.22 13.09 -1.29
N ASN A 41 1.51 14.17 -0.57
CA ASN A 41 2.63 14.21 0.37
C ASN A 41 2.41 13.29 1.58
N LYS A 42 1.16 13.14 2.05
CA LYS A 42 0.79 12.21 3.13
C LYS A 42 1.10 10.76 2.75
N VAL A 43 0.82 10.37 1.51
CA VAL A 43 1.14 9.02 0.99
C VAL A 43 2.65 8.87 0.73
N LEU A 44 3.25 9.83 0.03
CA LEU A 44 4.68 9.81 -0.34
C LEU A 44 5.62 9.79 0.86
N LYS A 45 5.18 10.31 2.02
CA LYS A 45 5.92 10.21 3.28
C LYS A 45 6.23 8.76 3.68
N TYR A 46 5.39 7.78 3.31
CA TYR A 46 5.71 6.38 3.55
C TYR A 46 6.93 5.91 2.78
N PHE A 47 7.27 6.56 1.68
CA PHE A 47 8.39 6.26 0.79
C PHE A 47 9.55 7.24 0.96
N ASP A 48 9.58 7.98 2.08
CA ASP A 48 10.63 8.90 2.44
C ASP A 48 10.86 9.99 1.38
N THR A 49 9.78 10.43 0.73
CA THR A 49 9.79 11.44 -0.33
C THR A 49 8.53 12.34 -0.28
N SER A 50 8.44 13.28 -1.21
CA SER A 50 7.35 14.24 -1.39
C SER A 50 7.08 14.45 -2.88
N LEU A 51 6.01 15.15 -3.22
CA LEU A 51 5.67 15.44 -4.61
C LEU A 51 6.77 16.25 -5.32
N ASP A 52 7.54 17.04 -4.59
CA ASP A 52 8.65 17.84 -5.12
C ASP A 52 9.97 17.07 -5.24
N THR A 53 10.16 16.00 -4.46
CA THR A 53 11.42 15.24 -4.38
C THR A 53 11.31 13.84 -4.98
N MET A 54 10.13 13.44 -5.44
CA MET A 54 9.88 12.09 -5.94
C MET A 54 10.71 11.72 -7.18
N SER A 55 11.07 12.71 -7.99
CA SER A 55 11.95 12.52 -9.16
C SER A 55 13.39 12.18 -8.79
N ASP A 56 13.80 12.48 -7.55
CA ASP A 56 15.16 12.23 -7.08
C ASP A 56 15.35 10.78 -6.64
N VAL A 57 14.24 10.11 -6.27
CA VAL A 57 14.23 8.74 -5.75
C VAL A 57 13.66 7.70 -6.71
N LYS A 58 12.91 8.13 -7.74
CA LYS A 58 12.31 7.25 -8.74
C LYS A 58 12.43 7.84 -10.14
N THR A 59 12.58 6.94 -11.11
CA THR A 59 12.55 7.28 -12.54
C THR A 59 11.12 7.20 -13.07
N LEU A 60 10.73 8.18 -13.90
CA LEU A 60 9.45 8.18 -14.57
C LEU A 60 9.35 6.96 -15.49
N ARG A 61 8.34 6.13 -15.25
CA ARG A 61 8.02 4.99 -16.12
C ARG A 61 7.18 5.49 -17.28
N ILE A 62 7.59 5.13 -18.49
CA ILE A 62 6.89 5.45 -19.74
C ILE A 62 6.56 4.13 -20.41
N SER A 63 5.31 3.89 -20.77
CA SER A 63 4.91 2.71 -21.53
C SER A 63 5.47 2.73 -22.95
N ASP A 64 5.63 1.56 -23.56
CA ASP A 64 6.18 1.43 -24.93
C ASP A 64 5.37 2.21 -25.98
N ASP A 65 4.05 2.28 -25.80
CA ASP A 65 3.15 3.06 -26.65
C ASP A 65 3.18 4.57 -26.38
N LYS A 66 3.97 5.00 -25.39
CA LYS A 66 4.13 6.39 -24.93
C LYS A 66 2.82 7.06 -24.51
N LYS A 67 1.85 6.30 -24.01
CA LYS A 67 0.55 6.82 -23.51
C LYS A 67 0.42 6.82 -22.01
N HIS A 68 1.28 6.09 -21.30
CA HIS A 68 1.22 5.97 -19.85
C HIS A 68 2.51 6.46 -19.22
N PHE A 69 2.37 7.41 -18.30
CA PHE A 69 3.47 8.07 -17.59
C PHE A 69 3.21 7.94 -16.10
N SER A 70 4.10 7.29 -15.36
CA SER A 70 3.89 7.10 -13.92
C SER A 70 5.16 7.02 -13.09
N TYR A 71 5.03 7.45 -11.84
CA TYR A 71 5.96 7.04 -10.79
C TYR A 71 5.32 5.91 -9.99
N MET A 72 6.10 4.86 -9.72
CA MET A 72 5.69 3.73 -8.89
C MET A 72 6.64 3.58 -7.72
N PHE A 73 6.06 3.57 -6.53
CA PHE A 73 6.72 3.37 -5.25
C PHE A 73 6.25 2.06 -4.65
N GLU A 74 7.18 1.32 -4.07
CA GLU A 74 6.98 -0.01 -3.53
C GLU A 74 7.76 -0.05 -2.21
N LYS A 75 7.11 -0.48 -1.13
CA LYS A 75 7.73 -0.59 0.20
C LYS A 75 7.11 -1.71 0.99
N TRP A 76 7.97 -2.53 1.59
CA TRP A 76 7.58 -3.45 2.65
C TRP A 76 7.64 -2.76 4.00
N ILE A 77 6.57 -2.90 4.78
CA ILE A 77 6.49 -2.37 6.13
C ILE A 77 6.46 -3.55 7.10
N GLY A 78 7.60 -3.79 7.74
CA GLY A 78 7.83 -5.03 8.46
C GLY A 78 7.87 -6.21 7.50
N ASP A 79 7.40 -7.36 7.95
CA ASP A 79 7.37 -8.64 7.24
C ASP A 79 6.00 -8.95 6.60
N ARG A 80 5.00 -8.07 6.76
CA ARG A 80 3.60 -8.41 6.45
C ARG A 80 2.85 -7.46 5.55
N ILE A 81 3.32 -6.22 5.39
CA ILE A 81 2.56 -5.22 4.63
C ILE A 81 3.36 -4.87 3.38
N SER A 82 2.81 -5.21 2.23
CA SER A 82 3.25 -4.65 0.96
C SER A 82 2.46 -3.38 0.70
N PHE A 83 3.14 -2.27 0.41
CA PHE A 83 2.51 -1.00 0.08
C PHE A 83 3.09 -0.45 -1.22
N ASP A 84 2.23 -0.40 -2.24
CA ASP A 84 2.53 0.20 -3.52
C ASP A 84 1.69 1.45 -3.73
N PHE A 85 2.33 2.47 -4.28
CA PHE A 85 1.68 3.72 -4.66
C PHE A 85 2.10 4.11 -6.08
N ILE A 86 1.11 4.42 -6.90
CA ILE A 86 1.31 4.79 -8.30
C ILE A 86 0.67 6.14 -8.55
N ILE A 87 1.46 7.09 -9.06
CA ILE A 87 0.98 8.38 -9.56
C ILE A 87 1.02 8.34 -11.07
N TRP A 88 -0.13 8.55 -11.71
CA TRP A 88 -0.24 8.60 -13.16
C TRP A 88 -0.36 10.04 -13.63
N PHE A 89 0.34 10.39 -14.69
CA PHE A 89 0.31 11.72 -15.30
C PHE A 89 -0.40 11.68 -16.66
N LYS A 90 -0.88 12.84 -17.10
CA LYS A 90 -1.56 12.98 -18.41
C LYS A 90 -0.57 12.87 -19.57
N ASP A 91 0.67 13.33 -19.36
CA ASP A 91 1.77 13.24 -20.31
C ASP A 91 3.13 13.13 -19.58
N GLN A 92 4.23 13.19 -20.33
CA GLN A 92 5.60 13.07 -19.80
C GLN A 92 6.03 14.18 -18.84
N LYS A 93 5.35 15.34 -18.83
CA LYS A 93 5.59 16.41 -17.86
C LYS A 93 4.98 16.01 -16.53
N ALA A 94 5.76 15.34 -15.70
CA ALA A 94 5.33 14.83 -14.41
C ALA A 94 5.29 15.92 -13.32
N THR A 95 4.49 16.97 -13.54
CA THR A 95 4.26 18.06 -12.58
C THR A 95 2.96 17.84 -11.80
N LYS A 96 2.81 18.51 -10.66
CA LYS A 96 1.63 18.40 -9.79
C LYS A 96 0.30 18.68 -10.50
N ASP A 97 0.25 19.70 -11.35
CA ASP A 97 -0.96 20.08 -12.10
C ASP A 97 -1.30 19.08 -13.22
N ASN A 98 -0.37 18.19 -13.55
CA ASN A 98 -0.50 17.21 -14.63
C ASN A 98 -0.82 15.79 -14.13
N ILE A 99 -1.06 15.63 -12.83
CA ILE A 99 -1.51 14.35 -12.27
C ILE A 99 -2.90 14.03 -12.84
N LYS A 100 -3.05 12.79 -13.31
CA LYS A 100 -4.28 12.24 -13.88
C LYS A 100 -5.07 11.48 -12.81
N LYS A 101 -4.39 10.59 -12.09
CA LYS A 101 -4.97 9.75 -11.04
C LYS A 101 -3.88 9.14 -10.18
N VAL A 102 -4.28 8.55 -9.07
CA VAL A 102 -3.43 7.76 -8.20
C VAL A 102 -3.99 6.36 -8.00
N SER A 103 -3.14 5.43 -7.58
CA SER A 103 -3.55 4.08 -7.18
C SER A 103 -2.76 3.67 -5.96
N VAL A 104 -3.45 3.17 -4.94
CA VAL A 104 -2.88 2.66 -3.70
C VAL A 104 -3.20 1.18 -3.65
N TYR A 105 -2.17 0.34 -3.54
CA TYR A 105 -2.32 -1.09 -3.34
C TYR A 105 -1.63 -1.45 -2.04
N VAL A 106 -2.39 -1.91 -1.07
CA VAL A 106 -1.86 -2.36 0.22
C VAL A 106 -2.34 -3.77 0.45
N TRP A 107 -1.40 -4.66 0.73
CA TRP A 107 -1.67 -6.04 1.05
C TRP A 107 -1.16 -6.34 2.45
N TRP A 108 -1.90 -7.13 3.21
CA TRP A 108 -1.50 -7.61 4.52
C TRP A 108 -1.49 -9.13 4.55
N ASP A 109 -0.29 -9.69 4.74
CA ASP A 109 -0.08 -11.11 4.86
C ASP A 109 -0.59 -11.64 6.20
N GLN A 110 -1.57 -12.54 6.11
CA GLN A 110 -2.13 -13.24 7.26
C GLN A 110 -1.33 -14.49 7.63
N VAL A 111 -0.46 -14.98 6.73
CA VAL A 111 0.24 -16.24 6.89
C VAL A 111 1.27 -16.11 8.00
N ARG A 112 1.08 -16.94 9.03
CA ARG A 112 1.97 -17.06 10.17
C ARG A 112 2.60 -18.46 10.17
N PRO A 113 3.94 -18.57 10.22
CA PRO A 113 4.55 -19.82 10.58
C PRO A 113 4.21 -20.13 12.05
N LEU A 114 3.48 -21.21 12.28
CA LEU A 114 3.43 -21.84 13.58
C LEU A 114 4.74 -22.61 13.78
N PRO A 115 5.46 -22.37 14.89
CA PRO A 115 6.55 -23.25 15.26
C PRO A 115 5.97 -24.61 15.64
N ALA A 116 5.95 -25.54 14.68
CA ALA A 116 5.82 -26.96 14.97
C ALA A 116 7.17 -27.42 15.53
N GLY A 117 7.17 -27.98 16.74
CA GLY A 117 8.39 -28.28 17.49
C GLY A 117 9.41 -29.08 16.68
N ASN A 118 10.68 -28.67 16.76
CA ASN A 118 11.96 -29.28 16.32
C ASN A 118 12.05 -30.18 15.06
N GLU A 119 10.99 -30.41 14.31
CA GLU A 119 10.93 -31.37 13.21
C GLU A 119 10.67 -30.66 11.87
N GLY A 120 11.47 -29.63 11.55
CA GLY A 120 11.77 -29.16 10.19
C GLY A 120 10.61 -28.82 9.23
N THR A 121 9.35 -28.90 9.67
CA THR A 121 8.14 -28.78 8.87
C THR A 121 7.28 -27.68 9.47
N GLY A 122 7.37 -26.48 8.89
CA GLY A 122 6.57 -25.34 9.34
C GLY A 122 5.09 -25.58 9.05
N ILE A 123 4.24 -25.54 10.06
CA ILE A 123 2.79 -25.45 9.87
C ILE A 123 2.49 -23.96 9.65
N PHE A 124 1.72 -23.61 8.62
CA PHE A 124 1.31 -22.22 8.38
C PHE A 124 -0.16 -22.05 8.74
N LEU A 125 -0.48 -21.06 9.58
CA LEU A 125 -1.86 -20.59 9.79
C LEU A 125 -2.06 -19.29 9.02
N GLY A 126 -3.09 -19.23 8.17
CA GLY A 126 -3.49 -18.01 7.47
C GLY A 126 -4.22 -18.31 6.18
N SER A 127 -4.97 -17.33 5.67
CA SER A 127 -5.66 -17.37 4.38
C SER A 127 -4.92 -16.52 3.33
N VAL A 128 -5.58 -16.27 2.19
CA VAL A 128 -5.15 -15.31 1.17
C VAL A 128 -4.89 -13.94 1.83
N PRO A 129 -3.83 -13.20 1.46
CA PRO A 129 -3.58 -11.84 1.95
C PRO A 129 -4.80 -10.93 1.74
N GLU A 130 -5.05 -10.04 2.69
CA GLU A 130 -6.14 -9.05 2.59
C GLU A 130 -5.64 -7.78 1.95
N ASN A 131 -6.54 -7.05 1.29
CA ASN A 131 -6.25 -5.74 0.73
C ASN A 131 -7.24 -4.69 1.25
N CYS A 132 -7.09 -3.44 0.82
CA CYS A 132 -7.95 -2.36 1.29
C CYS A 132 -9.42 -2.48 0.84
N ASP A 133 -9.74 -3.32 -0.15
CA ASP A 133 -11.12 -3.56 -0.57
C ASP A 133 -11.94 -4.20 0.56
N TYR A 134 -11.28 -4.86 1.52
CA TYR A 134 -11.90 -5.35 2.75
C TYR A 134 -12.65 -4.26 3.55
N PHE A 135 -12.27 -2.98 3.39
CA PHE A 135 -12.85 -1.85 4.13
C PHE A 135 -13.78 -0.96 3.30
N LYS A 136 -14.07 -1.33 2.06
CA LYS A 136 -15.02 -0.62 1.18
C LYS A 136 -16.43 -1.13 1.41
#